data_AF-A0A1Q8QNP2-F1
#
_entry.id   AF-A0A1Q8QNP2-F1
#
_cell.length_a   1.000
_cell.length_b   1.000
_cell.length_c   1.000
_cell.angle_alpha   90.00
_cell.angle_beta   90.00
_cell.angle_gamma   90.00
#
_symmetry.space_group_name_H-M   'P 1'
#
loop_
_entity.id
_entity.type
_entity.pdbx_description
1 polymer ?
#
loop_
_entity_poly.entity_id
_entity_poly.type
_entity_poly.pdbx_seq_one_letter_code
_entity_poly.pdbx_strand_id
1 'polypeptide(L)'
;MPLDEKDQQLFRDYVMPFIAKNRSTSSQTILELLEKEEPKLLKRINKTSKKIGPLAYIGRYLLAKFKKEGWLVNEDELWTVNINQERCAQCFKLLDEVYLVDIENNRFCSENCADDFEPEFVEPYDSYWDQYMYLFHTFSELYPKFAVFKKPLEKVEVISPSTHLALLKTLQKIEEHVYNPENDGIMLDEGADGPIAAEIYRMLSILNNELLQLRKVEKVFRKHRLKQKGVFAIIVDSEYLSGSSKNDAVFKEFIRKNRRYKMSKSNMWGTTKLEKRNQWYDELIPQLKSALHYENYVECPICSLLSEENHTKKANDNYRYCEYCYDDVRLAGGFDRELYD
;
A
#
# COMPACT_ATOMS: atom_id res chain seq x y z
N MET A 1 -17.67 -8.57 -43.45
CA MET A 1 -16.55 -9.04 -42.60
C MET A 1 -16.39 -8.01 -41.48
N PRO A 2 -16.04 -8.40 -40.26
CA PRO A 2 -15.69 -7.44 -39.23
C PRO A 2 -14.35 -6.76 -39.60
N LEU A 3 -14.14 -5.53 -39.11
CA LEU A 3 -12.80 -4.92 -39.07
C LEU A 3 -11.87 -5.81 -38.24
N ASP A 4 -10.57 -5.76 -38.51
CA ASP A 4 -9.60 -6.44 -37.63
C ASP A 4 -9.50 -5.75 -36.25
N GLU A 5 -8.87 -6.42 -35.30
CA GLU A 5 -8.76 -5.91 -33.91
C GLU A 5 -7.99 -4.59 -33.83
N LYS A 6 -6.99 -4.39 -34.68
CA LYS A 6 -6.18 -3.16 -34.69
C LYS A 6 -7.01 -1.97 -35.13
N ASP A 7 -7.80 -2.12 -36.18
CA ASP A 7 -8.72 -1.10 -36.65
C ASP A 7 -9.88 -0.84 -35.69
N GLN A 8 -10.34 -1.86 -34.97
CA GLN A 8 -11.33 -1.68 -33.91
C GLN A 8 -10.77 -0.89 -32.72
N GLN A 9 -9.54 -1.19 -32.31
CA GLN A 9 -8.87 -0.43 -31.26
C GLN A 9 -8.62 1.01 -31.70
N LEU A 10 -8.13 1.21 -32.94
CA LEU A 10 -7.94 2.54 -33.50
C LEU A 10 -9.26 3.34 -33.57
N PHE A 11 -10.37 2.70 -33.97
CA PHE A 11 -11.69 3.35 -33.93
C PHE A 11 -12.05 3.78 -32.50
N ARG A 12 -11.81 2.90 -31.51
CA ARG A 12 -12.09 3.17 -30.10
C ARG A 12 -11.27 4.36 -29.57
N ASP A 13 -9.99 4.41 -29.88
CA ASP A 13 -9.06 5.44 -29.39
C ASP A 13 -9.43 6.85 -29.87
N TYR A 14 -10.04 6.99 -31.05
CA TYR A 14 -10.49 8.29 -31.57
C TYR A 14 -11.93 8.62 -31.16
N VAL A 15 -12.82 7.64 -31.20
CA VAL A 15 -14.25 7.89 -31.00
C VAL A 15 -14.61 8.00 -29.52
N MET A 16 -13.94 7.28 -28.62
CA MET A 16 -14.24 7.39 -27.18
C MET A 16 -13.95 8.78 -26.61
N PRO A 17 -12.76 9.40 -26.78
CA PRO A 17 -12.51 10.75 -26.29
C PRO A 17 -13.46 11.78 -26.91
N PHE A 18 -13.80 11.61 -28.19
CA PHE A 18 -14.77 12.47 -28.85
C PHE A 18 -16.17 12.36 -28.22
N ILE A 19 -16.67 11.15 -27.95
CA ILE A 19 -17.96 10.94 -27.28
C ILE A 19 -17.91 11.44 -25.83
N ALA A 20 -16.80 11.20 -25.11
CA ALA A 20 -16.62 11.69 -23.74
C ALA A 20 -16.77 13.20 -23.64
N LYS A 21 -16.16 13.94 -24.59
CA LYS A 21 -16.25 15.40 -24.66
C LYS A 21 -17.63 15.90 -25.08
N ASN A 22 -18.26 15.29 -26.08
CA ASN A 22 -19.50 15.81 -26.64
C ASN A 22 -20.76 15.33 -25.89
N ARG A 23 -20.66 14.24 -25.13
CA ARG A 23 -21.73 13.53 -24.38
C ARG A 23 -22.89 12.99 -25.23
N SER A 24 -23.20 13.63 -26.35
CA SER A 24 -24.19 13.22 -27.35
C SER A 24 -23.65 13.47 -28.76
N THR A 25 -23.82 12.50 -29.65
CA THR A 25 -23.37 12.63 -31.04
C THR A 25 -24.15 11.75 -32.01
N SER A 26 -24.11 12.06 -33.30
CA SER A 26 -24.71 11.22 -34.33
C SER A 26 -23.65 10.30 -34.99
N SER A 27 -24.08 9.20 -35.61
CA SER A 27 -23.16 8.41 -36.45
C SER A 27 -22.59 9.20 -37.63
N GLN A 28 -23.29 10.25 -38.08
CA GLN A 28 -22.85 11.14 -39.15
C GLN A 28 -21.69 12.02 -38.68
N THR A 29 -21.79 12.58 -37.48
CA THR A 29 -20.71 13.38 -36.89
C THR A 29 -19.44 12.54 -36.64
N ILE A 30 -19.60 11.28 -36.22
CA ILE A 30 -18.46 10.35 -36.07
C ILE A 30 -17.84 10.03 -37.44
N LEU A 31 -18.64 9.90 -38.50
CA LEU A 31 -18.13 9.71 -39.86
C LEU A 31 -17.27 10.91 -40.28
N GLU A 32 -17.75 12.13 -40.06
CA GLU A 32 -17.04 13.39 -40.34
C GLU A 32 -15.74 13.53 -39.54
N LEU A 33 -15.74 13.12 -38.27
CA LEU A 33 -14.54 13.02 -37.44
C LEU A 33 -13.49 12.12 -38.10
N LEU A 34 -13.90 10.92 -38.52
CA LEU A 34 -12.99 9.96 -39.15
C LEU A 34 -12.51 10.42 -40.53
N GLU A 35 -13.32 11.18 -41.27
CA GLU A 35 -12.90 11.80 -42.53
C GLU A 35 -11.75 12.78 -42.31
N LYS A 36 -11.85 13.59 -41.26
CA LYS A 36 -10.89 14.63 -40.94
C LYS A 36 -9.61 14.08 -40.30
N GLU A 37 -9.75 13.20 -39.31
CA GLU A 37 -8.65 12.80 -38.44
C GLU A 37 -8.05 11.45 -38.82
N GLU A 38 -8.85 10.50 -39.31
CA GLU A 38 -8.41 9.13 -39.61
C GLU A 38 -8.88 8.61 -40.99
N PRO A 39 -8.52 9.28 -42.09
CA PRO A 39 -9.01 8.94 -43.43
C PRO A 39 -8.59 7.54 -43.89
N LYS A 40 -7.49 6.99 -43.34
CA LYS A 40 -7.05 5.61 -43.64
C LYS A 40 -7.97 4.58 -43.00
N LEU A 41 -8.36 4.78 -41.74
CA LEU A 41 -9.32 3.92 -41.05
C LEU A 41 -10.68 3.99 -41.76
N LEU A 42 -11.11 5.20 -42.14
CA LEU A 42 -12.35 5.37 -42.89
C LEU A 42 -12.35 4.63 -44.24
N LYS A 43 -11.25 4.64 -45.00
CA LYS A 43 -11.13 3.84 -46.23
C LYS A 43 -11.34 2.34 -45.95
N ARG A 44 -10.84 1.83 -44.82
CA ARG A 44 -11.02 0.43 -44.42
C ARG A 44 -12.46 0.16 -43.96
N ILE A 45 -13.09 1.08 -43.24
CA ILE A 45 -14.53 1.04 -42.91
C ILE A 45 -15.35 1.00 -44.20
N ASN A 46 -15.09 1.88 -45.17
CA ASN A 46 -15.79 1.95 -46.46
C ASN A 46 -15.68 0.64 -47.24
N LYS A 47 -14.48 0.05 -47.30
CA LYS A 47 -14.27 -1.26 -47.93
C LYS A 47 -15.08 -2.35 -47.24
N THR A 48 -15.09 -2.33 -45.91
CA THR A 48 -15.74 -3.35 -45.07
C THR A 48 -17.27 -3.23 -45.10
N SER A 49 -17.78 -2.00 -45.22
CA SER A 49 -19.20 -1.65 -45.15
C SER A 49 -19.88 -1.52 -46.52
N LYS A 50 -19.22 -1.88 -47.64
CA LYS A 50 -19.68 -1.68 -49.03
C LYS A 50 -21.17 -1.99 -49.30
N LYS A 51 -21.76 -2.97 -48.62
CA LYS A 51 -23.17 -3.38 -48.81
C LYS A 51 -24.18 -2.55 -48.00
N ILE A 52 -23.79 -1.98 -46.87
CA ILE A 52 -24.69 -1.33 -45.93
C ILE A 52 -24.39 0.17 -45.73
N GLY A 53 -23.23 0.63 -46.21
CA GLY A 53 -22.75 1.99 -46.05
C GLY A 53 -21.98 2.20 -44.74
N PRO A 54 -21.00 3.13 -44.72
CA PRO A 54 -20.15 3.39 -43.56
C PRO A 54 -20.94 3.93 -42.37
N LEU A 55 -21.93 4.79 -42.61
CA LEU A 55 -22.80 5.37 -41.58
C LEU A 55 -23.53 4.28 -40.79
N ALA A 56 -24.24 3.39 -41.50
CA ALA A 56 -24.95 2.28 -40.88
C ALA A 56 -23.99 1.27 -40.23
N TYR A 57 -22.79 1.09 -40.79
CA TYR A 57 -21.79 0.21 -40.20
C TYR A 57 -21.25 0.73 -38.87
N ILE A 58 -20.93 2.02 -38.78
CA ILE A 58 -20.50 2.69 -37.54
C ILE A 58 -21.55 2.48 -36.45
N GLY A 59 -22.80 2.84 -36.72
CA GLY A 59 -23.88 2.69 -35.72
C GLY A 59 -24.17 1.24 -35.34
N ARG A 60 -24.42 0.38 -36.32
CA ARG A 60 -24.92 -1.00 -36.06
C ARG A 60 -23.87 -1.98 -35.57
N TYR A 61 -22.58 -1.73 -35.85
CA TYR A 61 -21.51 -2.69 -35.56
C TYR A 61 -20.41 -2.17 -34.66
N LEU A 62 -20.03 -0.89 -34.77
CA LEU A 62 -18.95 -0.32 -33.95
C LEU A 62 -19.51 0.27 -32.65
N LEU A 63 -20.43 1.23 -32.74
CA LEU A 63 -21.06 1.85 -31.56
C LEU A 63 -21.98 0.87 -30.82
N ALA A 64 -22.56 -0.10 -31.52
CA ALA A 64 -23.32 -1.18 -30.89
C ALA A 64 -22.48 -1.98 -29.86
N LYS A 65 -21.15 -1.99 -29.95
CA LYS A 65 -20.29 -2.61 -28.93
C LYS A 65 -20.26 -1.77 -27.65
N PHE A 66 -20.13 -0.45 -27.77
CA PHE A 66 -20.21 0.48 -26.64
C PHE A 66 -21.58 0.43 -25.97
N LYS A 67 -22.65 0.29 -26.76
CA LYS A 67 -23.99 0.05 -26.23
C LYS A 67 -24.08 -1.24 -25.41
N LYS A 68 -23.45 -2.33 -25.87
CA LYS A 68 -23.39 -3.60 -25.12
C LYS A 68 -22.55 -3.48 -23.85
N GLU A 69 -21.58 -2.56 -23.80
CA GLU A 69 -20.84 -2.24 -22.59
C GLU A 69 -21.70 -1.46 -21.57
N GLY A 70 -22.81 -0.86 -22.00
CA GLY A 70 -23.85 -0.27 -21.14
C GLY A 70 -23.72 1.23 -20.88
N TRP A 71 -22.67 1.89 -21.38
CA TRP A 71 -22.42 3.32 -21.17
C TRP A 71 -22.88 4.22 -22.33
N LEU A 72 -23.38 3.63 -23.42
CA LEU A 72 -23.86 4.37 -24.59
C LEU A 72 -25.27 3.91 -24.96
N VAL A 73 -26.21 4.85 -25.05
CA VAL A 73 -27.58 4.58 -25.51
C VAL A 73 -27.81 5.21 -26.87
N ASN A 74 -28.79 4.69 -27.61
CA ASN A 74 -29.20 5.28 -28.88
C ASN A 74 -30.67 5.70 -28.74
N GLU A 75 -30.90 7.00 -28.75
CA GLU A 75 -32.19 7.66 -28.55
C GLU A 75 -32.36 8.69 -29.67
N ASP A 76 -33.47 8.64 -30.41
CA ASP A 76 -33.77 9.58 -31.50
C ASP A 76 -32.62 9.80 -32.49
N GLU A 77 -31.99 8.70 -32.94
CA GLU A 77 -30.85 8.68 -33.86
C GLU A 77 -29.54 9.29 -33.29
N LEU A 78 -29.54 9.73 -32.04
CA LEU A 78 -28.37 10.20 -31.30
C LEU A 78 -27.80 9.10 -30.42
N TRP A 79 -26.47 9.08 -30.31
CA TRP A 79 -25.72 8.28 -29.36
C TRP A 79 -25.38 9.13 -28.15
N THR A 80 -26.03 8.84 -27.04
CA THR A 80 -25.89 9.61 -25.79
C THR A 80 -25.16 8.78 -24.75
N VAL A 81 -24.24 9.40 -24.02
CA VAL A 81 -23.58 8.78 -22.88
C VAL A 81 -24.59 8.56 -21.77
N ASN A 82 -24.67 7.33 -21.29
CA ASN A 82 -25.43 6.93 -20.12
C ASN A 82 -24.44 6.69 -18.98
N ILE A 83 -24.36 7.64 -18.03
CA ILE A 83 -23.51 7.48 -16.85
C ILE A 83 -24.12 6.43 -15.95
N ASN A 84 -23.43 5.31 -15.79
CA ASN A 84 -23.73 4.29 -14.80
C ASN A 84 -22.68 4.40 -13.68
N GLN A 85 -23.13 4.24 -12.42
CA GLN A 85 -22.30 4.15 -11.23
C GLN A 85 -21.24 3.02 -11.26
N GLU A 86 -21.35 2.03 -12.13
CA GLU A 86 -20.32 0.98 -12.28
C GLU A 86 -19.14 1.39 -13.16
N ARG A 87 -19.19 2.56 -13.82
CA ARG A 87 -18.19 3.00 -14.79
C ARG A 87 -17.70 4.41 -14.51
N CYS A 88 -16.47 4.68 -14.91
CA CYS A 88 -15.89 6.02 -14.89
C CYS A 88 -16.71 6.96 -15.78
N ALA A 89 -17.15 8.09 -15.25
CA ALA A 89 -17.96 9.08 -15.95
C ALA A 89 -17.23 9.70 -17.16
N GLN A 90 -15.89 9.71 -17.12
CA GLN A 90 -15.04 10.26 -18.18
C GLN A 90 -14.55 9.20 -19.18
N CYS A 91 -13.86 8.15 -18.72
CA CYS A 91 -13.23 7.19 -19.61
C CYS A 91 -14.04 5.91 -19.85
N PHE A 92 -15.21 5.77 -19.22
CA PHE A 92 -16.17 4.67 -19.36
C PHE A 92 -15.64 3.27 -18.99
N LYS A 93 -14.44 3.18 -18.41
CA LYS A 93 -13.91 1.92 -17.85
C LYS A 93 -14.74 1.48 -16.65
N LEU A 94 -14.85 0.17 -16.44
CA LEU A 94 -15.43 -0.38 -15.22
C LEU A 94 -14.62 0.10 -14.01
N LEU A 95 -15.30 0.45 -12.93
CA LEU A 95 -14.69 0.86 -11.69
C LEU A 95 -14.42 -0.36 -10.81
N ASP A 96 -13.24 -0.37 -10.21
CA ASP A 96 -12.90 -1.26 -9.11
C ASP A 96 -13.29 -0.57 -7.78
N GLU A 97 -12.75 -1.03 -6.66
CA GLU A 97 -13.04 -0.49 -5.32
C GLU A 97 -12.36 0.86 -5.04
N VAL A 98 -11.34 1.21 -5.84
CA VAL A 98 -10.61 2.48 -5.76
C VAL A 98 -11.13 3.39 -6.87
N TYR A 99 -11.95 4.37 -6.50
CA TYR A 99 -12.49 5.39 -7.39
C TYR A 99 -12.74 6.69 -6.61
N LEU A 100 -12.89 7.78 -7.34
CA LEU A 100 -13.28 9.09 -6.83
C LEU A 100 -14.76 9.36 -7.10
N VAL A 101 -15.36 10.21 -6.28
CA VAL A 101 -16.76 10.64 -6.39
C VAL A 101 -16.81 12.16 -6.29
N ASP A 102 -17.65 12.80 -7.09
CA ASP A 102 -17.97 14.23 -6.94
C ASP A 102 -19.30 14.44 -6.18
N ILE A 103 -19.68 15.70 -5.97
CA ILE A 103 -20.92 16.04 -5.25
C ILE A 103 -22.20 15.62 -6.00
N GLU A 104 -22.12 15.40 -7.32
CA GLU A 104 -23.21 14.92 -8.15
C GLU A 104 -23.26 13.38 -8.21
N ASN A 105 -22.38 12.70 -7.46
CA ASN A 105 -22.24 11.25 -7.44
C ASN A 105 -21.75 10.66 -8.78
N ASN A 106 -21.09 11.46 -9.62
CA ASN A 106 -20.28 10.94 -10.72
C ASN A 106 -19.05 10.24 -10.15
N ARG A 107 -18.59 9.18 -10.82
CA ARG A 107 -17.47 8.37 -10.34
C ARG A 107 -16.31 8.36 -11.32
N PHE A 108 -15.08 8.40 -10.83
CA PHE A 108 -13.88 8.50 -11.65
C PHE A 108 -12.84 7.45 -11.25
N CYS A 109 -12.18 6.83 -12.22
CA CYS A 109 -11.16 5.81 -11.92
C CYS A 109 -9.82 6.39 -11.44
N SER A 110 -9.63 7.71 -11.53
CA SER A 110 -8.40 8.42 -11.16
C SER A 110 -8.66 9.93 -11.11
N GLU A 111 -7.82 10.66 -10.40
CA GLU A 111 -7.80 12.14 -10.37
C GLU A 111 -7.75 12.72 -11.78
N ASN A 112 -6.84 12.24 -12.63
CA ASN A 112 -6.77 12.69 -14.04
C ASN A 112 -8.11 12.56 -14.80
N CYS A 113 -8.95 11.57 -14.47
CA CYS A 113 -10.26 11.43 -15.11
C CYS A 113 -11.30 12.38 -14.54
N ALA A 114 -11.15 12.82 -13.29
CA ALA A 114 -11.95 13.89 -12.70
C ALA A 114 -11.53 15.24 -13.30
N ASP A 115 -10.22 15.51 -13.39
CA ASP A 115 -9.67 16.74 -13.98
C ASP A 115 -10.08 16.89 -15.46
N ASP A 116 -9.97 15.81 -16.25
CA ASP A 116 -10.36 15.82 -17.67
C ASP A 116 -11.89 15.96 -17.89
N PHE A 117 -12.70 15.86 -16.82
CA PHE A 117 -14.15 16.02 -16.84
C PHE A 117 -14.59 17.46 -16.54
N GLU A 118 -13.66 18.40 -16.36
CA GLU A 118 -13.98 19.83 -16.28
C GLU A 118 -14.57 20.36 -17.61
N PRO A 119 -15.59 21.25 -17.58
CA PRO A 119 -16.12 21.98 -16.42
C PRO A 119 -17.28 21.30 -15.68
N GLU A 120 -17.68 20.09 -16.04
CA GLU A 120 -18.77 19.35 -15.38
C GLU A 120 -18.36 18.78 -14.02
N PHE A 121 -17.06 18.71 -13.71
CA PHE A 121 -16.58 18.44 -12.37
C PHE A 121 -16.93 19.61 -11.44
N VAL A 122 -17.96 19.41 -10.62
CA VAL A 122 -18.33 20.38 -9.59
C VAL A 122 -17.45 20.11 -8.38
N GLU A 123 -16.39 20.92 -8.21
CA GLU A 123 -15.66 20.97 -6.94
C GLU A 123 -16.69 21.14 -5.83
N PRO A 124 -16.77 20.18 -4.89
CA PRO A 124 -17.75 20.27 -3.83
C PRO A 124 -17.48 21.55 -3.04
N TYR A 125 -18.50 22.40 -2.89
CA TYR A 125 -18.60 23.37 -1.78
C TYR A 125 -18.84 22.65 -0.44
N ASP A 126 -18.33 21.43 -0.29
CA ASP A 126 -18.56 20.57 0.85
C ASP A 126 -17.35 20.66 1.79
N SER A 127 -17.62 20.85 3.08
CA SER A 127 -16.64 20.89 4.15
C SER A 127 -15.76 19.63 4.23
N TYR A 128 -16.18 18.53 3.61
CA TYR A 128 -15.49 17.25 3.65
C TYR A 128 -14.43 17.03 2.54
N TRP A 129 -14.28 17.92 1.56
CA TRP A 129 -13.44 17.64 0.38
C TRP A 129 -11.97 17.35 0.71
N ASP A 130 -11.34 18.17 1.54
CA ASP A 130 -9.93 17.98 1.93
C ASP A 130 -9.74 16.64 2.67
N GLN A 131 -10.66 16.33 3.59
CA GLN A 131 -10.68 15.07 4.34
C GLN A 131 -10.88 13.88 3.41
N TYR A 132 -11.80 14.01 2.45
CA TYR A 132 -12.08 13.01 1.44
C TYR A 132 -10.87 12.71 0.57
N MET A 133 -10.24 13.74 0.00
CA MET A 133 -9.07 13.59 -0.86
C MET A 133 -7.89 12.98 -0.10
N TYR A 134 -7.63 13.44 1.12
CA TYR A 134 -6.60 12.85 1.99
C TYR A 134 -6.85 11.36 2.25
N LEU A 135 -8.10 10.99 2.57
CA LEU A 135 -8.48 9.60 2.77
C LEU A 135 -8.39 8.79 1.47
N PHE A 136 -8.80 9.33 0.32
CA PHE A 136 -8.75 8.67 -0.97
C PHE A 136 -7.30 8.32 -1.37
N HIS A 137 -6.35 9.24 -1.25
CA HIS A 137 -4.95 8.95 -1.55
C HIS A 137 -4.40 7.84 -0.65
N THR A 138 -4.79 7.85 0.63
CA THR A 138 -4.37 6.80 1.55
C THR A 138 -5.04 5.46 1.21
N PHE A 139 -6.34 5.48 0.91
CA PHE A 139 -7.10 4.29 0.55
C PHE A 139 -6.57 3.66 -0.74
N SER A 140 -6.33 4.45 -1.78
CA SER A 140 -5.74 4.00 -3.04
C SER A 140 -4.33 3.41 -2.86
N GLU A 141 -3.54 3.94 -1.92
CA GLU A 141 -2.23 3.38 -1.58
C GLU A 141 -2.34 2.05 -0.81
N LEU A 142 -3.28 1.96 0.14
CA LEU A 142 -3.42 0.84 1.05
C LEU A 142 -4.19 -0.35 0.46
N TYR A 143 -5.26 -0.08 -0.31
CA TYR A 143 -6.18 -1.09 -0.80
C TYR A 143 -5.51 -2.22 -1.59
N PRO A 144 -4.60 -1.94 -2.56
CA PRO A 144 -3.86 -3.00 -3.25
C PRO A 144 -2.94 -3.81 -2.33
N LYS A 145 -2.49 -3.23 -1.21
CA LYS A 145 -1.54 -3.86 -0.28
C LYS A 145 -2.22 -4.92 0.59
N PHE A 146 -3.51 -4.75 0.91
CA PHE A 146 -4.25 -5.72 1.73
C PHE A 146 -4.32 -7.10 1.07
N ALA A 147 -4.55 -7.13 -0.25
CA ALA A 147 -4.69 -8.35 -1.02
C ALA A 147 -3.45 -9.25 -0.91
N VAL A 148 -2.26 -8.65 -0.75
CA VAL A 148 -1.02 -9.41 -0.67
C VAL A 148 -0.93 -10.23 0.63
N PHE A 149 -1.36 -9.64 1.76
CA PHE A 149 -1.32 -10.32 3.06
C PHE A 149 -2.43 -11.38 3.23
N LYS A 150 -3.47 -11.33 2.39
CA LYS A 150 -4.60 -12.27 2.43
C LYS A 150 -4.39 -13.54 1.61
N LYS A 151 -3.31 -13.63 0.83
CA LYS A 151 -2.99 -14.88 0.12
C LYS A 151 -2.83 -16.02 1.13
N PRO A 152 -3.30 -17.24 0.83
CA PRO A 152 -3.28 -18.36 1.77
C PRO A 152 -1.86 -18.61 2.30
N LEU A 153 -1.67 -18.46 3.62
CA LEU A 153 -0.40 -18.70 4.31
C LEU A 153 -0.15 -20.18 4.62
N GLU A 154 -0.94 -21.08 4.03
CA GLU A 154 -1.05 -22.50 4.39
C GLU A 154 0.28 -23.29 4.30
N LYS A 155 1.32 -22.70 3.69
CA LYS A 155 2.64 -23.33 3.51
C LYS A 155 3.81 -22.53 4.08
N VAL A 156 3.57 -21.40 4.75
CA VAL A 156 4.67 -20.54 5.18
C VAL A 156 5.20 -20.96 6.55
N GLU A 157 6.30 -21.70 6.57
CA GLU A 157 6.94 -22.16 7.81
C GLU A 157 7.61 -21.01 8.59
N VAL A 158 8.18 -20.03 7.88
CA VAL A 158 8.88 -18.88 8.47
C VAL A 158 8.51 -17.61 7.73
N ILE A 159 8.08 -16.58 8.48
CA ILE A 159 7.77 -15.27 7.95
C ILE A 159 9.02 -14.38 7.96
N SER A 160 9.34 -13.79 6.81
CA SER A 160 10.42 -12.81 6.69
C SER A 160 10.17 -11.60 7.61
N PRO A 161 11.18 -11.14 8.36
CA PRO A 161 11.07 -9.97 9.23
C PRO A 161 10.60 -8.69 8.50
N SER A 162 10.97 -8.52 7.23
CA SER A 162 10.53 -7.38 6.41
C SER A 162 9.03 -7.45 6.13
N THR A 163 8.50 -8.63 5.78
CA THR A 163 7.07 -8.85 5.57
C THR A 163 6.27 -8.65 6.86
N HIS A 164 6.82 -9.10 7.99
CA HIS A 164 6.22 -8.88 9.30
C HIS A 164 6.14 -7.39 9.66
N LEU A 165 7.23 -6.63 9.50
CA LEU A 165 7.23 -5.18 9.74
C LEU A 165 6.28 -4.44 8.79
N ALA A 166 6.23 -4.83 7.52
CA ALA A 166 5.31 -4.25 6.55
C ALA A 166 3.84 -4.42 6.98
N LEU A 167 3.45 -5.62 7.43
CA LEU A 167 2.09 -5.86 7.94
C LEU A 167 1.78 -4.97 9.15
N LEU A 168 2.71 -4.87 10.11
CA LEU A 168 2.50 -4.06 11.31
C LEU A 168 2.35 -2.57 10.97
N LYS A 169 3.15 -2.04 10.03
CA LYS A 169 3.00 -0.67 9.56
C LYS A 169 1.69 -0.45 8.79
N THR A 170 1.27 -1.42 7.98
CA THR A 170 -0.03 -1.36 7.29
C THR A 170 -1.17 -1.34 8.31
N LEU A 171 -1.14 -2.19 9.33
CA LEU A 171 -2.12 -2.17 10.42
C LEU A 171 -2.15 -0.81 11.11
N GLN A 172 -1.00 -0.28 11.51
CA GLN A 172 -0.90 1.02 12.16
C GLN A 172 -1.52 2.13 11.30
N LYS A 173 -1.17 2.19 10.01
CA LYS A 173 -1.69 3.21 9.10
C LYS A 173 -3.22 3.09 8.93
N ILE A 174 -3.77 1.89 8.85
CA ILE A 174 -5.23 1.71 8.83
C ILE A 174 -5.86 2.21 10.14
N GLU A 175 -5.28 1.87 11.29
CA GLU A 175 -5.77 2.30 12.61
C GLU A 175 -5.79 3.83 12.75
N GLU A 176 -4.77 4.51 12.23
CA GLU A 176 -4.68 5.98 12.23
C GLU A 176 -5.86 6.64 11.49
N HIS A 177 -6.42 6.01 10.46
CA HIS A 177 -7.60 6.55 9.76
C HIS A 177 -8.93 6.07 10.35
N VAL A 178 -9.03 4.78 10.68
CA VAL A 178 -10.27 4.19 11.23
C VAL A 178 -10.61 4.79 12.59
N TYR A 179 -9.62 5.10 13.41
CA TYR A 179 -9.80 5.70 14.74
C TYR A 179 -9.44 7.19 14.79
N ASN A 180 -9.41 7.89 13.65
CA ASN A 180 -9.27 9.34 13.65
C ASN A 180 -10.58 9.98 14.19
N PRO A 181 -10.54 10.77 15.29
CA PRO A 181 -11.72 11.44 15.82
C PRO A 181 -12.45 12.35 14.82
N GLU A 182 -11.75 12.87 13.81
CA GLU A 182 -12.35 13.67 12.73
C GLU A 182 -13.36 12.88 11.88
N ASN A 183 -13.27 11.54 11.89
CA ASN A 183 -14.17 10.65 11.18
C ASN A 183 -15.37 10.19 12.03
N ASP A 184 -15.40 10.47 13.34
CA ASP A 184 -16.41 9.92 14.25
C ASP A 184 -17.84 10.33 13.86
N GLY A 185 -18.03 11.57 13.40
CA GLY A 185 -19.33 12.06 12.93
C GLY A 185 -19.86 11.22 11.77
N ILE A 186 -19.05 11.10 10.71
CA ILE A 186 -19.37 10.33 9.49
C ILE A 186 -19.58 8.84 9.80
N MET A 187 -18.83 8.29 10.75
CA MET A 187 -18.99 6.90 11.15
C MET A 187 -20.27 6.64 11.94
N LEU A 188 -20.76 7.63 12.71
CA LEU A 188 -21.97 7.51 13.52
C LEU A 188 -23.27 7.73 12.72
N ASP A 189 -23.24 8.59 11.71
CA ASP A 189 -24.38 8.87 10.83
C ASP A 189 -24.42 8.02 9.55
N GLU A 190 -23.41 7.17 9.35
CA GLU A 190 -23.26 6.29 8.19
C GLU A 190 -23.11 7.04 6.85
N GLY A 191 -22.56 8.26 6.89
CA GLY A 191 -22.32 9.09 5.71
C GLY A 191 -23.59 9.71 5.13
N ALA A 192 -24.58 10.00 5.98
CA ALA A 192 -25.89 10.52 5.55
C ALA A 192 -25.85 11.94 4.97
N ASP A 193 -24.76 12.69 5.16
CA ASP A 193 -24.64 14.10 4.81
C ASP A 193 -24.44 14.39 3.31
N GLY A 194 -24.24 13.35 2.48
CA GLY A 194 -24.14 13.50 1.03
C GLY A 194 -23.25 12.45 0.35
N PRO A 195 -23.06 12.52 -0.97
CA PRO A 195 -22.25 11.55 -1.72
C PRO A 195 -20.81 11.43 -1.22
N ILE A 196 -20.20 12.55 -0.84
CA ILE A 196 -18.83 12.59 -0.31
C ILE A 196 -18.76 11.91 1.06
N ALA A 197 -19.65 12.25 1.99
CA ALA A 197 -19.72 11.62 3.32
C ALA A 197 -19.99 10.11 3.22
N ALA A 198 -20.90 9.70 2.34
CA ALA A 198 -21.19 8.30 2.05
C ALA A 198 -19.95 7.55 1.52
N GLU A 199 -19.15 8.19 0.66
CA GLU A 199 -17.93 7.61 0.12
C GLU A 199 -16.79 7.54 1.16
N ILE A 200 -16.65 8.55 2.03
CA ILE A 200 -15.76 8.48 3.21
C ILE A 200 -16.16 7.28 4.08
N TYR A 201 -17.45 7.15 4.41
CA TYR A 201 -17.97 6.05 5.21
C TYR A 201 -17.68 4.68 4.55
N ARG A 202 -17.89 4.56 3.23
CA ARG A 202 -17.56 3.34 2.48
C ARG A 202 -16.08 2.97 2.62
N MET A 203 -15.18 3.92 2.37
CA MET A 203 -13.73 3.68 2.48
C MET A 203 -13.35 3.28 3.91
N LEU A 204 -13.83 3.99 4.93
CA LEU A 204 -13.56 3.66 6.33
C LEU A 204 -14.11 2.29 6.74
N SER A 205 -15.31 1.94 6.26
CA SER A 205 -15.92 0.63 6.50
C SER A 205 -15.11 -0.50 5.88
N ILE A 206 -14.62 -0.31 4.66
CA ILE A 206 -13.70 -1.25 4.02
C ILE A 206 -12.41 -1.35 4.84
N LEU A 207 -11.77 -0.23 5.17
CA LEU A 207 -10.54 -0.20 5.97
C LEU A 207 -10.71 -0.92 7.33
N ASN A 208 -11.83 -0.71 8.01
CA ASN A 208 -12.13 -1.38 9.28
C ASN A 208 -12.31 -2.90 9.11
N ASN A 209 -13.02 -3.33 8.06
CA ASN A 209 -13.15 -4.75 7.73
C ASN A 209 -11.78 -5.37 7.42
N GLU A 210 -10.94 -4.68 6.65
CA GLU A 210 -9.59 -5.08 6.32
C GLU A 210 -8.71 -5.19 7.56
N LEU A 211 -8.78 -4.21 8.47
CA LEU A 211 -8.09 -4.23 9.76
C LEU A 211 -8.39 -5.49 10.56
N LEU A 212 -9.68 -5.87 10.64
CA LEU A 212 -10.10 -7.08 11.35
C LEU A 212 -9.54 -8.36 10.72
N GLN A 213 -9.46 -8.44 9.39
CA GLN A 213 -8.87 -9.59 8.71
C GLN A 213 -7.35 -9.63 8.87
N LEU A 214 -6.67 -8.50 8.69
CA LEU A 214 -5.21 -8.39 8.84
C LEU A 214 -4.75 -8.65 10.27
N ARG A 215 -5.56 -8.33 11.28
CA ARG A 215 -5.30 -8.74 12.68
C ARG A 215 -5.32 -10.25 12.87
N LYS A 216 -6.08 -11.00 12.07
CA LYS A 216 -6.01 -12.48 12.09
C LYS A 216 -4.70 -12.95 11.46
N VAL A 217 -4.26 -12.30 10.39
CA VAL A 217 -2.97 -12.56 9.72
C VAL A 217 -1.79 -12.26 10.65
N GLU A 218 -1.82 -11.14 11.38
CA GLU A 218 -0.78 -10.75 12.34
C GLU A 218 -0.58 -11.83 13.41
N LYS A 219 -1.67 -12.41 13.93
CA LYS A 219 -1.60 -13.53 14.90
C LYS A 219 -0.90 -14.75 14.32
N VAL A 220 -1.06 -15.03 13.02
CA VAL A 220 -0.35 -16.11 12.33
C VAL A 220 1.12 -15.75 12.17
N PHE A 221 1.43 -14.53 11.71
CA PHE A 221 2.79 -14.04 11.55
C PHE A 221 3.57 -14.08 12.85
N ARG A 222 2.95 -13.68 13.95
CA ARG A 222 3.56 -13.72 15.29
C ARG A 222 3.98 -15.13 15.74
N LYS A 223 3.30 -16.17 15.28
CA LYS A 223 3.66 -17.57 15.58
C LYS A 223 4.81 -18.08 14.72
N HIS A 224 4.90 -17.62 13.47
CA HIS A 224 5.84 -18.12 12.46
C HIS A 224 7.05 -17.20 12.23
N ARG A 225 7.10 -16.03 12.86
CA ARG A 225 8.26 -15.15 12.79
C ARG A 225 9.46 -15.74 13.54
N LEU A 226 10.65 -15.33 13.13
CA LEU A 226 11.89 -15.65 13.82
C LEU A 226 11.88 -15.13 15.27
N LYS A 227 12.44 -15.92 16.19
CA LYS A 227 12.63 -15.47 17.58
C LYS A 227 13.58 -14.28 17.61
N GLN A 228 13.23 -13.25 18.39
CA GLN A 228 14.13 -12.12 18.62
C GLN A 228 15.39 -12.62 19.31
N LYS A 229 16.55 -12.23 18.79
CA LYS A 229 17.84 -12.49 19.43
C LYS A 229 18.25 -11.27 20.25
N GLY A 230 18.54 -11.51 21.53
CA GLY A 230 19.06 -10.53 22.46
C GLY A 230 20.42 -10.95 23.01
N VAL A 231 21.25 -9.98 23.34
CA VAL A 231 22.55 -10.17 23.96
C VAL A 231 22.60 -9.35 25.24
N PHE A 232 22.81 -10.02 26.37
CA PHE A 232 23.09 -9.41 27.66
C PHE A 232 24.59 -9.21 27.79
N ALA A 233 25.03 -7.96 27.88
CA ALA A 233 26.44 -7.62 27.91
C ALA A 233 26.86 -7.03 29.26
N ILE A 234 28.13 -7.29 29.61
CA ILE A 234 28.88 -6.53 30.60
C ILE A 234 29.91 -5.70 29.86
N ILE A 235 30.03 -4.45 30.27
CA ILE A 235 30.96 -3.45 29.76
C ILE A 235 31.87 -3.04 30.92
N VAL A 236 33.17 -3.08 30.69
CA VAL A 236 34.15 -2.55 31.63
C VAL A 236 34.74 -1.28 31.03
N ASP A 237 34.82 -0.20 31.79
CA ASP A 237 35.36 1.07 31.29
C ASP A 237 36.80 0.90 30.78
N SER A 238 37.08 1.45 29.60
CA SER A 238 38.37 1.25 28.92
C SER A 238 39.57 1.78 29.70
N GLU A 239 39.36 2.78 30.55
CA GLU A 239 40.39 3.34 31.44
C GLU A 239 40.88 2.32 32.48
N TYR A 240 39.99 1.41 32.91
CA TYR A 240 40.35 0.31 33.82
C TYR A 240 41.11 -0.81 33.11
N LEU A 241 41.08 -0.84 31.76
CA LEU A 241 41.85 -1.79 30.95
C LEU A 241 43.29 -1.33 30.68
N SER A 242 43.58 -0.03 30.84
CA SER A 242 44.90 0.57 30.62
C SER A 242 45.65 0.94 31.90
N GLY A 243 44.97 1.01 33.06
CA GLY A 243 45.54 1.36 34.36
C GLY A 243 46.09 0.21 35.22
N SER A 244 46.41 0.49 36.50
CA SER A 244 46.90 -0.46 37.50
C SER A 244 45.94 -1.64 37.76
N SER A 245 44.65 -1.43 37.53
CA SER A 245 43.55 -2.41 37.59
C SER A 245 43.68 -3.55 36.57
N LYS A 246 44.46 -3.37 35.49
CA LYS A 246 44.80 -4.44 34.53
C LYS A 246 45.50 -5.62 35.19
N ASN A 247 46.10 -5.42 36.37
CA ASN A 247 46.76 -6.46 37.13
C ASN A 247 45.86 -7.21 38.12
N ASP A 248 44.57 -6.89 38.18
CA ASP A 248 43.63 -7.63 39.02
C ASP A 248 43.54 -9.11 38.58
N ALA A 249 43.77 -10.01 39.54
CA ALA A 249 43.80 -11.45 39.30
C ALA A 249 42.43 -12.02 38.94
N VAL A 250 41.35 -11.52 39.56
CA VAL A 250 39.98 -11.99 39.30
C VAL A 250 39.54 -11.53 37.92
N PHE A 251 39.84 -10.29 37.55
CA PHE A 251 39.50 -9.81 36.20
C PHE A 251 40.31 -10.54 35.10
N LYS A 252 41.61 -10.82 35.32
CA LYS A 252 42.40 -11.65 34.40
C LYS A 252 41.81 -13.05 34.23
N GLU A 253 41.40 -13.66 35.34
CA GLU A 253 40.79 -14.99 35.33
C GLU A 253 39.43 -14.98 34.63
N PHE A 254 38.61 -13.95 34.87
CA PHE A 254 37.35 -13.72 34.17
C PHE A 254 37.56 -13.65 32.64
N ILE A 255 38.52 -12.84 32.17
CA ILE A 255 38.83 -12.70 30.74
C ILE A 255 39.25 -14.05 30.15
N ARG A 256 40.12 -14.78 30.85
CA ARG A 256 40.63 -16.09 30.42
C ARG A 256 39.49 -17.10 30.28
N LYS A 257 38.64 -17.21 31.29
CA LYS A 257 37.49 -18.13 31.36
C LYS A 257 36.39 -17.79 30.36
N ASN A 258 36.16 -16.50 30.11
CA ASN A 258 35.05 -16.01 29.29
C ASN A 258 35.48 -15.49 27.91
N ARG A 259 36.69 -15.80 27.44
CA ARG A 259 37.23 -15.33 26.14
C ARG A 259 36.30 -15.56 24.95
N ARG A 260 35.57 -16.68 24.93
CA ARG A 260 34.60 -17.02 23.86
C ARG A 260 33.35 -16.12 23.80
N TYR A 261 33.10 -15.35 24.86
CA TYR A 261 31.97 -14.42 24.95
C TYR A 261 32.37 -12.98 24.63
N LYS A 262 33.63 -12.75 24.28
CA LYS A 262 34.13 -11.42 23.96
C LYS A 262 33.47 -10.91 22.69
N MET A 263 32.93 -9.69 22.74
CA MET A 263 32.30 -9.02 21.60
C MET A 263 33.37 -8.30 20.75
N SER A 264 32.96 -7.71 19.63
CA SER A 264 33.86 -6.96 18.73
C SER A 264 34.55 -5.78 19.43
N LYS A 265 33.87 -5.11 20.36
CA LYS A 265 34.45 -4.10 21.25
C LYS A 265 35.33 -4.77 22.31
N SER A 266 36.55 -4.26 22.49
CA SER A 266 37.61 -4.93 23.27
C SER A 266 37.32 -5.06 24.78
N ASN A 267 36.35 -4.29 25.27
CA ASN A 267 35.98 -4.15 26.68
C ASN A 267 34.60 -4.75 27.02
N MET A 268 34.07 -5.61 26.16
CA MET A 268 32.71 -6.15 26.27
C MET A 268 32.64 -7.67 26.19
N TRP A 269 31.78 -8.25 27.04
CA TRP A 269 31.46 -9.68 27.04
C TRP A 269 29.94 -9.86 26.99
N GLY A 270 29.46 -10.62 26.01
CA GLY A 270 28.05 -10.80 25.71
C GLY A 270 27.60 -12.25 25.83
N THR A 271 26.36 -12.47 26.27
CA THR A 271 25.72 -13.78 26.32
C THR A 271 24.23 -13.69 26.02
N THR A 272 23.62 -14.77 25.53
CA THR A 272 22.17 -14.86 25.34
C THR A 272 21.41 -15.27 26.62
N LYS A 273 22.13 -15.52 27.74
CA LYS A 273 21.55 -15.99 29.01
C LYS A 273 21.69 -14.92 30.10
N LEU A 274 20.56 -14.42 30.59
CA LEU A 274 20.52 -13.36 31.60
C LEU A 274 21.25 -13.75 32.89
N GLU A 275 21.05 -14.98 33.33
CA GLU A 275 21.62 -15.52 34.58
C GLU A 275 23.14 -15.54 34.51
N LYS A 276 23.69 -15.81 33.32
CA LYS A 276 25.14 -15.83 33.11
C LYS A 276 25.75 -14.44 33.19
N ARG A 277 25.08 -13.43 32.61
CA ARG A 277 25.49 -12.03 32.78
C ARG A 277 25.42 -11.63 34.27
N ASN A 278 24.37 -12.02 34.98
CA ASN A 278 24.28 -11.72 36.43
C ASN A 278 25.42 -12.34 37.22
N GLN A 279 25.76 -13.61 36.96
CA GLN A 279 26.91 -14.27 37.58
C GLN A 279 28.22 -13.53 37.31
N TRP A 280 28.43 -13.06 36.07
CA TRP A 280 29.59 -12.27 35.73
C TRP A 280 29.61 -10.93 36.47
N TYR A 281 28.46 -10.29 36.64
CA TYR A 281 28.35 -9.04 37.36
C TYR A 281 28.70 -9.23 38.82
N ASP A 282 28.14 -10.26 39.47
CA ASP A 282 28.43 -10.60 40.87
C ASP A 282 29.91 -10.97 41.09
N GLU A 283 30.54 -11.64 40.12
CA GLU A 283 31.97 -11.98 40.14
C GLU A 283 32.86 -10.74 40.08
N LEU A 284 32.47 -9.72 39.31
CA LEU A 284 33.29 -8.54 39.00
C LEU A 284 33.01 -7.32 39.88
N ILE A 285 31.78 -7.19 40.42
CA ILE A 285 31.34 -5.99 41.13
C ILE A 285 32.17 -5.65 42.38
N PRO A 286 32.70 -6.60 43.18
CA PRO A 286 33.47 -6.25 44.38
C PRO A 286 34.75 -5.46 44.08
N GLN A 287 35.26 -5.56 42.85
CA GLN A 287 36.52 -4.95 42.44
C GLN A 287 36.34 -3.82 41.41
N LEU A 288 35.31 -3.92 40.57
CA LEU A 288 35.07 -3.00 39.46
C LEU A 288 33.82 -2.14 39.65
N LYS A 289 33.37 -1.92 40.90
CA LYS A 289 32.07 -1.30 41.21
C LYS A 289 31.73 -0.04 40.40
N SER A 290 32.69 0.86 40.24
CA SER A 290 32.52 2.13 39.53
C SER A 290 32.77 2.06 38.02
N ALA A 291 33.30 0.93 37.53
CA ALA A 291 33.76 0.75 36.16
C ALA A 291 32.98 -0.33 35.40
N LEU A 292 31.99 -0.94 36.05
CA LEU A 292 31.24 -2.09 35.57
C LEU A 292 29.82 -1.66 35.24
N HIS A 293 29.49 -1.73 33.95
CA HIS A 293 28.17 -1.43 33.43
C HIS A 293 27.59 -2.69 32.78
N TYR A 294 26.27 -2.76 32.69
CA TYR A 294 25.61 -3.77 31.87
C TYR A 294 24.71 -3.07 30.86
N GLU A 295 24.58 -3.67 29.70
CA GLU A 295 23.75 -3.15 28.63
C GLU A 295 23.05 -4.32 27.93
N ASN A 296 21.83 -4.09 27.48
CA ASN A 296 21.08 -5.07 26.71
C ASN A 296 21.13 -4.68 25.24
N TYR A 297 21.48 -5.62 24.40
CA TYR A 297 21.50 -5.45 22.96
C TYR A 297 20.46 -6.34 22.31
N VAL A 298 19.93 -5.87 21.19
CA VAL A 298 18.98 -6.59 20.35
C VAL A 298 19.51 -6.65 18.94
N GLU A 299 19.53 -7.84 18.35
CA GLU A 299 19.91 -8.04 16.96
C GLU A 299 18.70 -7.72 16.07
N CYS A 300 18.87 -6.76 15.16
CA CYS A 300 17.85 -6.44 14.17
C CYS A 300 17.61 -7.66 13.27
N PRO A 301 16.36 -8.13 13.13
CA PRO A 301 16.08 -9.37 12.40
C PRO A 301 16.22 -9.21 10.88
N ILE A 302 16.26 -7.97 10.37
CA ILE A 302 16.38 -7.67 8.93
C ILE A 302 17.86 -7.60 8.50
N CYS A 303 18.67 -6.82 9.23
CA CYS A 303 20.06 -6.53 8.84
C CYS A 303 21.11 -7.13 9.78
N SER A 304 20.69 -7.86 10.81
CA SER A 304 21.55 -8.45 11.85
C SER A 304 22.41 -7.45 12.62
N LEU A 305 22.12 -6.14 12.52
CA LEU A 305 22.79 -5.10 13.29
C LEU A 305 22.44 -5.27 14.77
N LEU A 306 23.47 -5.35 15.61
CA LEU A 306 23.32 -5.40 17.05
C LEU A 306 23.27 -3.96 17.61
N SER A 307 22.11 -3.57 18.12
CA SER A 307 21.85 -2.23 18.66
C SER A 307 21.49 -2.31 20.14
N GLU A 308 21.84 -1.27 20.90
CA GLU A 308 21.39 -1.15 22.30
C GLU A 308 19.87 -1.10 22.33
N GLU A 309 19.26 -1.72 23.35
CA GLU A 309 17.81 -1.88 23.42
C GLU A 309 17.07 -0.52 23.35
N ASN A 310 17.66 0.53 23.90
CA ASN A 310 17.14 1.90 23.87
C ASN A 310 17.27 2.61 22.51
N HIS A 311 18.13 2.09 21.63
CA HIS A 311 18.34 2.56 20.25
C HIS A 311 17.66 1.63 19.23
N THR A 312 16.61 0.94 19.66
CA THR A 312 15.76 0.13 18.77
C THR A 312 14.33 0.65 18.80
N LYS A 313 13.62 0.48 17.69
CA LYS A 313 12.18 0.72 17.61
C LYS A 313 11.43 -0.55 17.94
N LYS A 314 10.43 -0.40 18.79
CA LYS A 314 9.56 -1.48 19.24
C LYS A 314 8.23 -1.38 18.50
N ALA A 315 7.88 -2.42 17.75
CA ALA A 315 6.60 -2.50 17.09
C ALA A 315 5.47 -2.88 18.08
N ASN A 316 4.22 -2.75 17.67
CA ASN A 316 3.02 -2.93 18.52
C ASN A 316 2.94 -4.31 19.19
N ASP A 317 3.54 -5.32 18.58
CA ASP A 317 3.61 -6.69 19.05
C ASP A 317 4.82 -6.97 19.97
N ASN A 318 5.57 -5.94 20.33
CA ASN A 318 6.83 -5.92 21.10
C ASN A 318 8.07 -6.46 20.37
N TYR A 319 8.00 -6.73 19.06
CA TYR A 319 9.18 -7.12 18.28
C TYR A 319 10.03 -5.89 17.95
N ARG A 320 11.35 -6.04 17.94
CA ARG A 320 12.29 -4.92 17.88
C ARG A 320 13.11 -4.93 16.59
N TYR A 321 13.24 -3.76 16.00
CA TYR A 321 14.02 -3.48 14.80
C TYR A 321 15.01 -2.35 15.08
N CYS A 322 16.13 -2.30 14.37
CA CYS A 322 16.96 -1.08 14.42
C CYS A 322 16.18 0.10 13.80
N GLU A 323 16.53 1.32 14.18
CA GLU A 323 15.86 2.55 13.71
C GLU A 323 15.81 2.61 12.18
N TYR A 324 16.94 2.37 11.51
CA TYR A 324 17.01 2.38 10.05
C TYR A 324 16.04 1.41 9.39
N CYS A 325 16.02 0.14 9.79
CA CYS A 325 15.11 -0.83 9.18
C CYS A 325 13.66 -0.58 9.59
N TYR A 326 13.41 -0.05 10.79
CA TYR A 326 12.07 0.32 11.20
C TYR A 326 11.53 1.44 10.31
N ASP A 327 12.32 2.47 10.02
CA ASP A 327 11.87 3.64 9.25
C ASP A 327 11.87 3.36 7.73
N ASP A 328 12.92 2.72 7.20
CA ASP A 328 13.15 2.49 5.77
C ASP A 328 12.29 1.38 5.15
N VAL A 329 11.56 0.58 5.94
CA VAL A 329 10.51 -0.27 5.36
C VAL A 329 9.42 0.65 4.80
N ARG A 330 9.61 1.01 3.52
CA ARG A 330 8.59 1.55 2.63
C ARG A 330 7.46 0.54 2.67
N LEU A 331 6.25 0.99 2.99
CA LEU A 331 5.03 0.19 2.98
C LEU A 331 5.02 -0.64 1.68
N ALA A 332 5.31 -1.94 1.81
CA ALA A 332 6.05 -2.72 0.81
C ALA A 332 5.53 -2.58 -0.64
N GLY A 333 6.43 -2.09 -1.51
CA GLY A 333 6.56 -2.55 -2.89
C GLY A 333 7.75 -3.49 -3.09
N GLY A 334 8.51 -3.78 -2.02
CA GLY A 334 9.62 -4.73 -1.99
C GLY A 334 9.17 -6.04 -1.33
N PHE A 335 8.41 -6.84 -2.05
CA PHE A 335 8.21 -8.25 -1.70
C PHE A 335 9.40 -9.05 -2.22
N ASP A 336 9.93 -9.99 -1.43
CA ASP A 336 10.68 -11.12 -1.97
C ASP A 336 9.74 -11.86 -2.93
N ARG A 337 9.96 -11.69 -4.24
CA ARG A 337 9.16 -12.35 -5.29
C ARG A 337 9.15 -13.88 -5.13
N GLU A 338 10.15 -14.43 -4.46
CA GLU A 338 10.35 -15.87 -4.26
C GLU A 338 9.29 -16.56 -3.38
N LEU A 339 8.48 -15.82 -2.62
CA LEU A 339 7.42 -16.43 -1.80
C LEU A 339 6.08 -16.61 -2.55
N TYR A 340 5.97 -16.08 -3.77
CA TYR A 340 4.67 -15.96 -4.47
C TYR A 340 4.69 -16.31 -5.96
N ASP A 341 5.84 -16.72 -6.50
CA ASP A 341 5.97 -17.51 -7.74
C ASP A 341 6.10 -19.00 -7.36
#